data_AF-A0A1W2D3U0-F1
#
_entry.id   AF-A0A1W2D3U0-F1
#
_cell.length_a   1.000
_cell.length_b   1.000
_cell.length_c   1.000
_cell.angle_alpha   90.00
_cell.angle_beta   90.00
_cell.angle_gamma   90.00
#
_symmetry.space_group_name_H-M   'P 1'
#
loop_
_entity.id
_entity.type
_entity.pdbx_description
1 polymer ?
#
loop_
_entity_poly.entity_id
_entity_poly.type
_entity_poly.pdbx_seq_one_letter_code
_entity_poly.pdbx_strand_id
1 'polypeptide(L)'
;MNARAWMPLYVGDYLADTAHLNAAQHGAYLLLILHYWRKGGLPDDDAQLAQIARMSAAEWKRNRSVLSAFFQDGWQHGRIDRELAEAKHKYDRRAEAGAKGNAKRWGHRNAIAMGSQSQSQSHPLRGSLSQGRKVSNVEGRALGLAVVNGSVGGEL
;
A
#
# COMPACT_ATOMS: atom_id res chain seq x y z
N MET A 1 1.24 -3.46 -1.62
CA MET A 1 2.71 -3.39 -1.80
C MET A 1 3.02 -2.43 -2.92
N ASN A 2 4.17 -1.74 -2.91
CA ASN A 2 4.48 -0.72 -3.92
C ASN A 2 5.20 -1.37 -5.12
N ALA A 3 4.63 -1.26 -6.33
CA ALA A 3 5.23 -1.80 -7.56
C ALA A 3 6.63 -1.20 -7.89
N ARG A 4 6.99 -0.08 -7.25
CA ARG A 4 8.24 0.68 -7.47
C ARG A 4 9.28 0.48 -6.36
N ALA A 5 9.17 -0.56 -5.54
CA ALA A 5 10.08 -0.81 -4.42
C ALA A 5 11.53 -1.14 -4.84
N TRP A 6 11.74 -1.60 -6.08
CA TRP A 6 13.05 -1.95 -6.63
C TRP A 6 13.20 -1.33 -8.02
N MET A 7 14.36 -0.73 -8.30
CA MET A 7 14.69 -0.13 -9.60
C MET A 7 15.86 -0.92 -10.22
N PRO A 8 15.74 -1.37 -11.49
CA PRO A 8 16.89 -1.90 -12.21
C PRO A 8 17.89 -0.78 -12.49
N LEU A 9 19.18 -1.04 -12.27
CA LEU A 9 20.26 -0.15 -12.67
C LEU A 9 21.35 -0.96 -13.34
N TYR A 10 21.43 -0.87 -14.66
CA TYR A 10 22.48 -1.51 -15.45
C TYR A 10 23.75 -0.66 -15.37
N VAL A 11 24.69 -1.06 -14.52
CA VAL A 11 25.86 -0.24 -14.17
C VAL A 11 26.72 0.08 -15.40
N GLY A 12 26.88 -0.88 -16.32
CA GLY A 12 27.66 -0.67 -17.56
C GLY A 12 27.06 0.43 -18.44
N ASP A 13 25.78 0.30 -18.79
CA ASP A 13 25.06 1.29 -19.59
C ASP A 13 25.03 2.66 -18.90
N TYR A 14 24.75 2.67 -17.60
CA TYR A 14 24.71 3.89 -16.81
C TYR A 14 26.07 4.61 -16.78
N LEU A 15 27.17 3.90 -16.57
CA LEU A 15 28.51 4.50 -16.59
C LEU A 15 28.92 4.94 -17.99
N ALA A 16 28.57 4.19 -19.03
CA ALA A 16 28.84 4.57 -20.41
C ALA A 16 28.14 5.90 -20.77
N ASP A 17 26.87 6.05 -20.40
CA ASP A 17 26.09 7.26 -20.68
C ASP A 17 26.55 8.47 -19.85
N THR A 18 27.11 8.25 -18.65
CA THR A 18 27.43 9.31 -17.68
C THR A 18 28.93 9.60 -17.52
N ALA A 19 29.80 8.96 -18.32
CA ALA A 19 31.26 9.06 -18.17
C ALA A 19 31.82 10.50 -18.29
N HIS A 20 31.11 11.37 -19.01
CA HIS A 20 31.50 12.77 -19.21
C HIS A 20 31.04 13.71 -18.08
N LEU A 21 30.22 13.22 -17.14
CA LEU A 21 29.72 14.01 -16.03
C LEU A 21 30.75 14.13 -14.91
N ASN A 22 30.81 15.30 -14.29
CA ASN A 22 31.51 15.43 -13.01
C ASN A 22 30.69 14.80 -11.87
N ALA A 23 31.30 14.65 -10.68
CA ALA A 23 30.65 14.00 -9.54
C ALA A 23 29.32 14.65 -9.12
N ALA A 24 29.22 15.98 -9.16
CA ALA A 24 28.00 16.69 -8.78
C ALA A 24 26.87 16.48 -9.81
N GLN A 25 27.19 16.56 -11.10
CA GLN A 25 26.25 16.26 -12.18
C GLN A 25 25.79 14.81 -12.15
N HIS A 26 26.72 13.89 -11.88
CA HIS A 26 26.43 12.47 -11.74
C HIS A 26 25.45 12.21 -10.59
N GLY A 27 25.71 12.80 -9.41
CA GLY A 27 24.81 12.72 -8.26
C GLY A 27 23.43 13.34 -8.54
N ALA A 28 23.40 14.50 -9.19
CA ALA A 28 22.15 15.17 -9.56
C ALA A 28 21.31 14.32 -10.53
N TYR A 29 21.92 13.79 -11.59
CA TYR A 29 21.24 12.92 -12.54
C TYR A 29 20.68 11.66 -11.84
N LEU A 30 21.49 11.01 -10.99
CA LEU A 30 21.06 9.85 -10.23
C LEU A 30 19.84 10.17 -9.33
N LEU A 31 19.87 11.30 -8.62
CA LEU A 31 18.76 11.73 -7.77
C LEU A 31 17.47 12.01 -8.56
N LEU A 32 17.60 12.63 -9.74
CA LEU A 32 16.47 12.87 -10.63
C LEU A 32 15.84 11.56 -11.11
N ILE A 33 16.63 10.60 -11.59
CA ILE A 33 16.07 9.30 -12.05
C ILE A 33 15.50 8.47 -10.90
N LEU A 34 16.06 8.55 -9.70
CA LEU A 34 15.50 7.91 -8.50
C LEU A 34 14.15 8.52 -8.10
N HIS A 35 14.02 9.84 -8.19
CA HIS A 35 12.75 10.52 -7.98
C HIS A 35 11.73 10.11 -9.04
N TYR A 36 12.16 10.14 -10.32
CA TYR A 36 11.35 9.73 -11.45
C TYR A 36 10.82 8.31 -11.26
N TRP A 37 11.69 7.34 -10.93
CA TRP A 37 11.28 5.96 -10.66
C TRP A 37 10.20 5.87 -9.58
N ARG A 38 10.37 6.61 -8.50
CA ARG A 38 9.45 6.56 -7.35
C ARG A 38 8.09 7.19 -7.65
N LYS A 39 8.07 8.30 -8.40
CA LYS A 39 6.86 9.09 -8.66
C LYS A 39 6.19 8.77 -10.01
N GLY A 40 6.94 8.26 -10.97
CA GLY A 40 6.53 8.05 -12.36
C GLY A 40 6.70 9.28 -13.25
N GLY A 41 7.52 10.24 -12.84
CA GLY A 41 7.72 11.50 -13.55
C GLY A 41 8.52 12.52 -12.73
N LEU A 42 8.91 13.61 -13.39
CA LEU A 42 9.53 14.78 -12.78
C LEU A 42 8.62 16.02 -12.95
N PRO A 43 8.70 16.99 -12.03
CA PRO A 43 8.04 18.28 -12.22
C PRO A 43 8.77 19.10 -13.30
N ASP A 44 8.05 20.01 -13.96
CA ASP A 44 8.60 20.93 -14.97
C ASP A 44 8.98 22.31 -14.40
N ASP A 45 9.29 22.35 -13.09
CA ASP A 45 9.68 23.57 -12.39
C ASP A 45 11.14 23.46 -11.94
N ASP A 46 11.95 24.43 -12.36
CA ASP A 46 13.39 24.46 -12.11
C ASP A 46 13.73 24.48 -10.62
N ALA A 47 12.93 25.14 -9.79
CA ALA A 47 13.17 25.18 -8.34
C ALA A 47 12.95 23.79 -7.71
N GLN A 48 11.85 23.11 -8.07
CA GLN A 48 11.61 21.73 -7.61
C GLN A 48 12.68 20.76 -8.12
N LEU A 49 13.09 20.87 -9.38
CA LEU A 49 14.14 20.03 -9.95
C LEU A 49 15.48 20.24 -9.24
N ALA A 50 15.85 21.49 -8.95
CA ALA A 50 17.04 21.81 -8.17
C ALA A 50 16.99 21.17 -6.78
N GLN A 51 15.83 21.24 -6.09
CA GLN A 51 15.65 20.60 -4.78
C GLN A 51 15.80 19.07 -4.86
N ILE A 52 15.21 18.43 -5.88
CA ILE A 52 15.33 16.98 -6.10
C ILE A 52 16.79 16.60 -6.34
N ALA A 53 17.49 17.36 -7.19
CA ALA A 53 18.90 17.19 -7.51
C ALA A 53 19.85 17.58 -6.36
N ARG A 54 19.33 18.14 -5.25
CA ARG A 54 20.09 18.68 -4.11
C ARG A 54 21.10 19.76 -4.53
N MET A 55 20.69 20.60 -5.46
CA MET A 55 21.46 21.73 -5.95
C MET A 55 20.86 23.04 -5.47
N SER A 56 21.71 24.03 -5.18
CA SER A 56 21.28 25.42 -5.09
C SER A 56 20.77 25.91 -6.46
N ALA A 57 20.00 27.00 -6.48
CA ALA A 57 19.50 27.59 -7.73
C ALA A 57 20.65 27.98 -8.70
N ALA A 58 21.77 28.45 -8.16
CA ALA A 58 22.94 28.81 -8.96
C ALA A 58 23.63 27.58 -9.57
N GLU A 59 23.77 26.50 -8.80
CA GLU A 59 24.32 25.23 -9.31
C GLU A 59 23.39 24.60 -10.35
N TRP A 60 22.07 24.60 -10.09
CA TRP A 60 21.09 24.13 -11.04
C TRP A 60 21.19 24.88 -12.36
N LYS A 61 21.18 26.21 -12.33
CA LYS A 61 21.30 27.03 -13.54
C LYS A 61 22.54 26.70 -14.38
N ARG A 62 23.67 26.37 -13.75
CA ARG A 62 24.91 25.98 -14.44
C ARG A 62 24.87 24.56 -15.02
N ASN A 63 24.15 23.65 -14.39
CA ASN A 63 24.14 22.23 -14.77
C ASN A 63 22.87 21.80 -15.54
N ARG A 64 21.83 22.63 -15.58
CA ARG A 64 20.52 22.31 -16.16
C ARG A 64 20.65 21.82 -17.59
N SER A 65 21.41 22.50 -18.43
CA SER A 65 21.56 22.13 -19.85
C SER A 65 22.18 20.74 -20.02
N VAL A 66 23.17 20.40 -19.20
CA VAL A 66 23.82 19.07 -19.21
C VAL A 66 22.85 18.01 -18.72
N LEU A 67 22.13 18.28 -17.63
CA LEU A 67 21.18 17.32 -17.05
C LEU A 67 19.96 17.11 -17.95
N SER A 68 19.42 18.17 -18.55
CA SER A 68 18.24 18.09 -19.42
C SER A 68 18.51 17.29 -20.70
N ALA A 69 19.77 17.17 -21.14
CA ALA A 69 20.12 16.39 -22.32
C ALA A 69 19.85 14.87 -22.16
N PHE A 70 19.70 14.38 -20.93
CA PHE A 70 19.31 12.98 -20.66
C PHE A 70 17.81 12.75 -20.70
N PHE A 71 17.01 13.81 -20.82
CA PHE A 71 15.56 13.75 -20.80
C PHE A 71 15.00 14.25 -22.13
N GLN A 72 13.80 13.79 -22.46
CA GLN A 72 13.00 14.34 -23.54
C GLN A 72 12.22 15.55 -23.05
N ASP A 73 11.49 16.21 -23.96
CA ASP A 73 10.60 17.33 -23.62
C ASP A 73 9.66 16.97 -22.46
N GLY A 74 9.49 17.91 -21.53
CA GLY A 74 8.71 17.67 -20.31
C GLY A 74 9.36 16.71 -19.32
N TRP A 75 10.69 16.60 -19.33
CA TRP A 75 11.49 15.80 -18.40
C TRP A 75 11.21 14.30 -18.44
N GLN A 76 10.76 13.76 -19.58
CA GLN A 76 10.46 12.34 -19.75
C GLN A 76 11.73 11.48 -19.95
N HIS A 77 11.67 10.21 -19.55
CA HIS A 77 12.83 9.32 -19.64
C HIS A 77 12.44 7.92 -20.15
N GLY A 78 12.53 7.71 -21.47
CA GLY A 78 12.02 6.51 -22.13
C GLY A 78 12.51 5.16 -21.58
N ARG A 79 13.79 5.05 -21.17
CA ARG A 79 14.28 3.81 -20.51
C ARG A 79 13.52 3.51 -19.22
N ILE A 80 13.35 4.51 -18.36
CA ILE A 80 12.71 4.37 -17.05
C ILE A 80 11.22 4.13 -17.23
N ASP A 81 10.56 4.78 -18.18
CA ASP A 81 9.15 4.57 -18.48
C ASP A 81 8.87 3.11 -18.89
N ARG A 82 9.73 2.54 -19.75
CA ARG A 82 9.66 1.12 -20.12
C ARG A 82 9.84 0.20 -18.91
N GLU A 83 10.85 0.47 -18.08
CA GLU A 83 11.11 -0.32 -16.87
C GLU A 83 9.98 -0.21 -15.83
N LEU A 84 9.35 0.96 -15.70
CA LEU A 84 8.17 1.17 -14.86
C LEU A 84 6.97 0.36 -15.35
N ALA A 85 6.72 0.34 -16.66
CA ALA A 85 5.67 -0.46 -17.26
C ALA A 85 5.89 -1.96 -17.01
N GLU A 86 7.12 -2.44 -17.19
CA GLU A 86 7.49 -3.82 -16.89
C GLU A 86 7.35 -4.18 -15.40
N ALA A 87 7.80 -3.29 -14.51
CA ALA A 87 7.68 -3.48 -13.06
C ALA A 87 6.21 -3.57 -12.64
N LYS A 88 5.36 -2.70 -13.19
CA LYS A 88 3.91 -2.76 -12.98
C LYS A 88 3.33 -4.09 -13.46
N HIS A 89 3.66 -4.51 -14.68
CA HIS A 89 3.17 -5.79 -15.22
C HIS A 89 3.62 -7.00 -14.38
N LYS A 90 4.88 -7.03 -13.91
CA LYS A 90 5.39 -8.07 -13.01
C LYS A 90 4.66 -8.05 -11.66
N TYR A 91 4.38 -6.86 -11.12
CA TYR A 91 3.63 -6.69 -9.89
C TYR A 91 2.19 -7.23 -10.02
N ASP A 92 1.47 -6.82 -11.07
CA ASP A 92 0.07 -7.20 -11.29
C ASP A 92 -0.06 -8.73 -11.44
N ARG A 93 0.81 -9.37 -12.22
CA ARG A 93 0.83 -10.84 -12.35
C ARG A 93 1.04 -11.56 -11.01
N ARG A 94 1.93 -11.03 -10.15
CA ARG A 94 2.17 -11.61 -8.82
C ARG A 94 0.97 -11.40 -7.90
N ALA A 95 0.34 -10.23 -7.95
CA ALA A 95 -0.86 -9.93 -7.19
C ALA A 95 -2.02 -10.87 -7.58
N GLU A 96 -2.26 -11.06 -8.88
CA GLU A 96 -3.27 -11.99 -9.39
C GLU A 96 -3.00 -13.44 -8.99
N ALA A 97 -1.75 -13.91 -9.14
CA ALA A 97 -1.36 -15.25 -8.73
C ALA A 97 -1.56 -15.46 -7.21
N GLY A 98 -1.21 -14.46 -6.40
CA GLY A 98 -1.45 -14.45 -4.96
C GLY A 98 -2.94 -14.49 -4.62
N ALA A 99 -3.77 -13.71 -5.31
CA ALA A 99 -5.22 -13.72 -5.14
C ALA A 99 -5.82 -15.09 -5.49
N LYS A 100 -5.43 -15.69 -6.61
CA LYS A 100 -5.86 -17.04 -7.03
C LYS A 100 -5.41 -18.10 -6.02
N GLY A 101 -4.18 -18.02 -5.52
CA GLY A 101 -3.65 -18.92 -4.50
C GLY A 101 -4.42 -18.82 -3.18
N ASN A 102 -4.70 -17.60 -2.71
CA ASN A 102 -5.51 -17.36 -1.52
C ASN A 102 -6.94 -17.87 -1.69
N ALA A 103 -7.57 -17.62 -2.84
CA ALA A 103 -8.91 -18.13 -3.14
C ALA A 103 -8.96 -19.66 -3.11
N LYS A 104 -7.96 -20.36 -3.68
CA LYS A 104 -7.86 -21.83 -3.58
C LYS A 104 -7.68 -22.31 -2.14
N ARG A 105 -6.80 -21.64 -1.36
CA ARG A 105 -6.45 -22.05 0.00
C ARG A 105 -7.58 -21.80 1.01
N TRP A 106 -8.30 -20.70 0.87
CA TRP A 106 -9.31 -20.26 1.84
C TRP A 106 -10.75 -20.44 1.35
N GLY A 107 -10.98 -20.52 0.04
CA GLY A 107 -12.31 -20.80 -0.52
C GLY A 107 -12.86 -22.18 -0.14
N HIS A 108 -11.98 -23.18 0.03
CA HIS A 108 -12.38 -24.52 0.47
C HIS A 108 -12.61 -24.62 2.00
N ARG A 109 -12.07 -23.67 2.79
CA ARG A 109 -12.21 -23.67 4.25
C ARG A 109 -13.63 -23.30 4.71
N ASN A 110 -14.30 -22.40 4.00
CA ASN A 110 -15.69 -22.06 4.30
C ASN A 110 -16.66 -23.22 3.99
N ALA A 111 -16.35 -24.05 2.99
CA ALA A 111 -17.16 -25.24 2.67
C ALA A 111 -17.01 -26.34 3.74
N ILE A 112 -15.81 -26.57 4.27
CA ILE A 112 -15.58 -27.57 5.34
C ILE A 112 -16.15 -27.09 6.69
N ALA A 113 -16.02 -25.80 7.02
CA ALA A 113 -16.54 -25.25 8.27
C ALA A 113 -18.09 -25.29 8.34
N MET A 114 -18.79 -25.13 7.20
CA MET A 114 -20.26 -25.22 7.13
C MET A 114 -20.78 -26.67 7.16
N GLY A 115 -19.98 -27.67 6.77
CA GLY A 115 -20.38 -29.09 6.80
C GLY A 115 -20.35 -29.73 8.19
N SER A 116 -19.63 -29.14 9.15
CA SER A 116 -19.43 -29.71 10.48
C SER A 116 -20.46 -29.27 11.54
N GLN A 117 -21.36 -28.33 11.23
CA GLN A 117 -22.34 -27.80 12.20
C GLN A 117 -23.77 -28.37 12.05
N SER A 118 -24.04 -29.21 11.03
CA SER A 118 -25.41 -29.72 10.77
C SER A 118 -25.72 -31.11 11.32
N GLN A 119 -24.86 -31.70 12.18
CA GLN A 119 -25.15 -32.98 12.83
C GLN A 119 -24.96 -32.92 14.35
N SER A 120 -25.91 -32.30 15.06
CA SER A 120 -26.14 -32.53 16.48
C SER A 120 -27.65 -32.71 16.75
N GLN A 121 -28.10 -33.91 16.38
CA GLN A 121 -29.16 -34.75 16.94
C GLN A 121 -30.38 -34.12 17.64
N SER A 122 -31.54 -34.30 17.01
CA SER A 122 -32.87 -34.32 17.63
C SER A 122 -33.06 -35.57 18.50
N HIS A 123 -33.35 -35.39 19.80
CA HIS A 123 -33.72 -36.45 20.74
C HIS A 123 -35.26 -36.51 20.89
N PRO A 124 -35.94 -37.67 20.73
CA PRO A 124 -37.38 -37.76 20.92
C PRO A 124 -37.75 -37.88 22.42
N LEU A 125 -38.76 -37.12 22.83
CA LEU A 125 -39.34 -37.11 24.17
C LEU A 125 -40.18 -38.38 24.41
N ARG A 126 -39.88 -39.12 25.49
CA ARG A 126 -40.78 -40.13 26.08
C ARG A 126 -40.96 -39.82 27.56
N GLY A 127 -42.20 -39.57 27.97
CA GLY A 127 -42.54 -39.03 29.28
C GLY A 127 -42.59 -40.05 30.42
N SER A 128 -42.53 -39.52 31.64
CA SER A 128 -43.13 -40.08 32.86
C SER A 128 -43.37 -38.94 33.86
N LEU A 129 -44.48 -39.04 34.60
CA LEU A 129 -45.12 -38.03 35.45
C LEU A 129 -44.62 -38.02 36.90
N SER A 130 -45.07 -36.98 37.62
CA SER A 130 -45.10 -36.69 39.08
C SER A 130 -43.80 -36.10 39.65
N GLN A 131 -43.79 -35.05 40.50
CA GLN A 131 -44.77 -34.41 41.41
C GLN A 131 -44.11 -33.05 41.81
N GLY A 132 -44.71 -31.86 41.66
CA GLY A 132 -45.67 -31.24 42.59
C GLY A 132 -45.04 -30.18 43.53
N ARG A 133 -45.49 -28.91 43.40
CA ARG A 133 -45.34 -27.70 44.28
C ARG A 133 -43.99 -26.93 44.27
N LYS A 134 -43.92 -25.58 44.32
CA LYS A 134 -44.87 -24.45 44.50
C LYS A 134 -44.21 -23.15 43.96
N VAL A 135 -45.01 -22.29 43.27
CA VAL A 135 -45.28 -20.83 43.49
C VAL A 135 -44.07 -19.91 43.82
N SER A 136 -43.80 -18.75 43.21
CA SER A 136 -44.64 -17.63 42.70
C SER A 136 -43.85 -16.71 41.76
N ASN A 137 -44.60 -16.09 40.84
CA ASN A 137 -44.23 -14.97 39.97
C ASN A 137 -44.32 -13.64 40.75
N VAL A 138 -43.53 -12.60 40.41
CA VAL A 138 -43.96 -11.18 40.20
C VAL A 138 -42.78 -10.36 39.60
N GLU A 139 -43.02 -9.93 38.35
CA GLU A 139 -42.70 -8.64 37.68
C GLU A 139 -41.38 -7.88 37.93
N GLY A 140 -40.78 -7.40 36.83
CA GLY A 140 -39.74 -6.37 36.86
C GLY A 140 -39.31 -5.91 35.47
N ARG A 141 -39.95 -4.84 34.99
CA ARG A 141 -39.84 -4.25 33.64
C ARG A 141 -38.43 -3.77 33.29
N ALA A 142 -38.21 -3.73 31.98
CA ALA A 142 -37.11 -3.10 31.26
C ALA A 142 -36.85 -1.64 31.67
N LEU A 143 -35.60 -1.22 31.42
CA LEU A 143 -35.07 0.06 30.89
C LEU A 143 -33.63 0.16 31.42
N GLY A 144 -32.61 0.38 30.62
CA GLY A 144 -32.42 1.56 29.80
C GLY A 144 -30.98 2.00 30.01
N LEU A 145 -30.24 2.00 28.90
CA LEU A 145 -28.86 2.42 28.72
C LEU A 145 -28.65 3.89 29.17
N ALA A 146 -27.64 4.17 29.99
CA ALA A 146 -27.06 5.51 30.08
C ALA A 146 -25.60 5.46 30.57
N VAL A 147 -24.68 5.61 29.62
CA VAL A 147 -23.30 6.07 29.82
C VAL A 147 -23.34 7.59 29.78
N VAL A 148 -22.84 8.28 30.81
CA VAL A 148 -22.31 9.65 30.70
C VAL A 148 -21.06 9.78 31.57
N ASN A 149 -19.96 10.15 30.90
CA ASN A 149 -18.63 10.41 31.42
C ASN A 149 -18.54 11.77 32.14
N GLY A 150 -17.53 11.86 33.00
CA GLY A 150 -17.28 12.95 33.93
C GLY A 150 -16.77 14.28 33.34
N SER A 151 -17.16 15.33 34.08
CA SER A 151 -16.42 16.51 34.53
C SER A 151 -14.92 16.62 34.18
N VAL A 152 -14.48 17.78 33.67
CA VAL A 152 -13.67 18.85 34.35
C VAL A 152 -13.69 20.08 33.40
N GLY A 153 -14.24 21.26 33.76
CA GLY A 153 -13.55 22.40 34.41
C GLY A 153 -12.47 23.02 33.49
N GLY A 154 -12.52 24.25 32.95
CA GLY A 154 -13.29 25.44 33.29
C GLY A 154 -12.52 26.32 34.27
N GLU A 155 -11.51 27.08 33.81
CA GLU A 155 -11.19 28.45 34.28
C GLU A 155 -9.96 29.06 33.56
N LEU A 156 -10.16 30.35 33.19
CA LEU A 156 -9.23 31.43 32.77
C LEU A 156 -8.52 31.33 31.41
#